data_AF-A0A9D6EML8-F1
#
_entry.id   AF-A0A9D6EML8-F1
#
_cell.length_a   1.000
_cell.length_b   1.000
_cell.length_c   1.000
_cell.angle_alpha   90.00
_cell.angle_beta   90.00
_cell.angle_gamma   90.00
#
_symmetry.space_group_name_H-M   'P 1'
#
loop_
_entity.id
_entity.type
_entity.pdbx_description
1 polymer ?
#
loop_
_entity_poly.entity_id
_entity_poly.type
_entity_poly.pdbx_seq_one_letter_code
_entity_poly.pdbx_strand_id
1 'polypeptide(L)' 'MPAPAADRPLGVGDKAPDFTLSDQRGKPVPLSDLLALRRYVVLAFYVKAFTPG' A
#
# COMPACT_ATOMS: atom_id res chain seq x y z
N MET A 1 1.99 16.36 6.26
CA MET A 1 1.52 16.43 4.85
C MET A 1 1.85 15.08 4.22
N PRO A 2 0.89 14.33 3.64
CA PRO A 2 1.24 13.16 2.83
C PRO A 2 2.14 13.63 1.68
N ALA A 3 3.24 12.93 1.42
CA ALA A 3 4.08 13.24 0.27
C ALA A 3 3.25 13.04 -1.01
N PRO A 4 3.34 13.92 -2.02
CA PRO A 4 2.69 13.68 -3.30
C PRO A 4 3.17 12.32 -3.82
N ALA A 5 2.23 11.44 -4.15
CA ALA A 5 2.53 10.26 -4.94
C ALA A 5 3.28 10.78 -6.18
N ALA A 6 4.51 10.33 -6.38
CA ALA A 6 5.32 10.82 -7.49
C ALA A 6 4.53 10.60 -8.79
N ASP A 7 4.43 11.63 -9.64
CA ASP A 7 3.84 11.57 -11.00
C ASP A 7 4.61 10.64 -11.95
N ARG A 8 5.52 9.82 -11.41
CA ARG A 8 6.39 8.90 -12.11
C ARG A 8 6.20 7.50 -11.52
N PRO A 9 6.23 6.45 -12.37
CA PRO A 9 6.28 5.06 -11.89
C PRO A 9 7.48 4.83 -10.95
N LEU A 10 7.20 4.17 -9.83
CA LEU A 10 8.18 3.81 -8.80
C LEU A 10 9.20 2.80 -9.35
N GLY A 11 10.48 3.00 -9.02
CA GLY A 11 11.58 2.09 -9.31
C GLY A 11 12.07 1.33 -8.09
N VAL A 12 13.00 0.39 -8.32
CA VAL A 12 13.69 -0.33 -7.23
C VAL A 12 14.56 0.66 -6.45
N GLY A 13 14.45 0.63 -5.11
CA GLY A 13 15.18 1.52 -4.21
C GLY A 13 14.40 2.79 -3.85
N ASP A 14 13.34 3.12 -4.58
CA ASP A 14 12.46 4.22 -4.20
C ASP A 14 11.71 3.87 -2.91
N LYS A 15 11.58 4.85 -2.03
CA LYS A 15 10.76 4.71 -0.83
C LYS A 15 9.30 4.59 -1.25
N ALA A 16 8.63 3.53 -0.81
CA ALA A 16 7.20 3.37 -1.02
C ALA A 16 6.43 4.60 -0.47
N PRO A 17 5.55 5.22 -1.28
CA PRO A 17 4.67 6.29 -0.81
C PRO A 17 3.78 5.79 0.32
N ASP A 18 3.58 6.61 1.33
CA ASP A 18 2.66 6.26 2.41
C ASP A 18 1.22 6.44 1.95
N PHE A 19 0.35 5.51 2.32
CA PHE A 19 -1.07 5.54 2.00
C PHE A 19 -1.87 4.81 3.07
N THR A 20 -3.17 5.09 3.12
CA THR A 20 -4.10 4.44 4.04
C THR A 20 -5.23 3.78 3.26
N LEU A 21 -5.43 2.48 3.47
CA LEU A 21 -6.56 1.73 2.91
C LEU A 21 -7.44 1.18 4.02
N SER A 22 -8.70 0.93 3.72
CA SER A 22 -9.60 0.21 4.63
C SER A 22 -9.36 -1.30 4.52
N ASP A 23 -9.30 -1.99 5.66
CA ASP A 23 -9.33 -3.45 5.72
C ASP A 23 -10.74 -4.02 5.43
N GLN A 24 -10.89 -5.35 5.49
CA GLN A 24 -12.17 -6.02 5.24
C GLN A 24 -13.28 -5.68 6.23
N ARG A 25 -12.97 -4.99 7.34
CA ARG A 25 -13.92 -4.54 8.36
C ARG A 25 -14.11 -3.02 8.30
N GLY A 26 -13.56 -2.34 7.29
CA GLY A 26 -13.62 -0.89 7.14
C GLY A 26 -12.60 -0.13 8.00
N LYS A 27 -11.73 -0.82 8.75
CA LYS A 27 -10.75 -0.16 9.62
C LYS A 27 -9.64 0.45 8.76
N PRO A 28 -9.26 1.72 8.98
CA PRO A 28 -8.13 2.32 8.29
C PRO A 28 -6.81 1.65 8.70
N VAL A 29 -5.99 1.34 7.70
CA VAL A 29 -4.66 0.72 7.84
C VAL A 29 -3.67 1.55 7.01
N PRO A 30 -2.77 2.29 7.66
CA PRO A 30 -1.69 3.00 6.98
C PRO A 30 -0.51 2.07 6.70
N LEU A 31 0.18 2.28 5.57
CA LEU A 31 1.35 1.49 5.18
C LEU A 31 2.50 1.65 6.20
N SER A 32 2.70 2.85 6.72
CA SER A 32 3.70 3.16 7.74
C SER A 32 3.57 2.30 9.01
N ASP A 33 2.35 2.03 9.48
CA ASP A 33 2.13 1.15 10.64
C ASP A 33 2.58 -0.29 10.33
N LEU A 34 2.28 -0.80 9.12
CA LEU A 34 2.71 -2.14 8.71
C LEU A 34 4.22 -2.26 8.60
N LEU A 35 4.89 -1.23 8.05
CA LEU A 35 6.34 -1.17 7.94
C LEU A 35 7.03 -1.00 9.31
N ALA A 36 6.38 -0.36 10.28
CA ALA A 36 6.90 -0.29 11.65
C ALA A 36 6.81 -1.64 12.38
N LEU A 37 5.78 -2.44 12.07
CA LEU A 37 5.53 -3.73 12.73
C LEU A 37 6.19 -4.92 12.02
N ARG A 38 6.64 -4.78 10.78
CA ARG A 38 7.12 -5.87 9.92
C ARG A 38 8.38 -5.46 9.17
N ARG A 39 9.29 -6.41 8.98
CA ARG A 39 10.51 -6.19 8.18
C ARG A 39 10.24 -5.98 6.69
N TYR A 40 9.18 -6.59 6.17
CA TYR A 40 8.79 -6.53 4.77
C TYR A 40 7.27 -6.51 4.63
N VAL A 41 6.78 -5.83 3.59
CA VAL A 41 5.37 -5.77 3.20
C VAL A 41 5.29 -6.03 1.69
N VAL A 42 4.37 -6.89 1.27
CA VAL A 42 4.11 -7.19 -0.15
C VAL A 42 2.75 -6.62 -0.52
N LEU A 43 2.70 -5.85 -1.61
CA LEU A 43 1.45 -5.32 -2.16
C LEU A 43 1.04 -6.14 -3.39
N ALA A 44 -0.17 -6.69 -3.34
CA ALA A 44 -0.80 -7.37 -4.46
C ALA A 44 -1.96 -6.53 -4.98
N PHE A 45 -1.89 -6.14 -6.25
CA PHE A 45 -2.95 -5.41 -6.93
C PHE A 45 -3.77 -6.38 -7.77
N TYR A 46 -5.09 -6.30 -7.66
CA TYR A 46 -6.04 -7.11 -8.43
C TYR A 46 -7.22 -6.24 -8.84
N VAL A 47 -7.88 -6.58 -9.95
CA VAL A 47 -8.95 -5.75 -10.53
C VAL A 47 -10.20 -5.77 -9.67
N LYS A 48 -10.64 -6.96 -9.24
CA LYS A 48 -11.83 -7.15 -8.42
C LYS A 48 -11.70 -8.41 -7.58
N ALA A 49 -12.22 -8.36 -6.35
CA ALA A 49 -12.24 -9.52 -5.46
C ALA A 49 -13.30 -10.53 -5.95
N PHE A 50 -13.10 -11.81 -5.63
CA PHE A 50 -14.05 -12.90 -5.90
C PHE A 50 -14.39 -13.11 -7.38
N THR A 51 -13.44 -12.82 -8.28
CA THR A 51 -13.56 -13.17 -9.71
C THR A 51 -12.54 -14.26 -10.07
N PRO A 52 -12.88 -15.20 -10.97
CA PRO A 52 -11.89 -16.07 -11.60
C PRO A 52 -10.79 -15.23 -12.26
N GLY A 53 -9.55 -15.72 -12.20
CA GLY A 53 -8.39 -15.12 -12.87
C GLY A 53 -8.29 -15.52 -14.33
#